data_AF-A0A6A3B5U9-F1
#
_entry.id   AF-A0A6A3B5U9-F1
#
_cell.length_a   1.000
_cell.length_b   1.000
_cell.length_c   1.000
_cell.angle_alpha   90.00
_cell.angle_beta   90.00
_cell.angle_gamma   90.00
#
_symmetry.space_group_name_H-M   'P 1'
#
loop_
_entity.id
_entity.type
_entity.pdbx_description
1 polymer ?
#
loop_
_entity_poly.entity_id
_entity_poly.type
_entity_poly.pdbx_seq_one_letter_code
_entity_poly.pdbx_strand_id
1 'polypeptide(L)'
;MDKLLVFAPTLHPYPYLSVTAFDLIKCESRKYGQRELQREGHRVVVFEKVDKVGGTWLYNTQVETDLLGIYPNQKIVHSNLYRSLRVNLPRQVMGFLDYPFTKKEGCDPRHFLGHEEVFWFLEDFAWDFGLMELIQFEH
;
A
#
# COMPACT_ATOMS: atom_id res chain seq x y z
N MET A 1 -14.75 -20.50 8.03
CA MET A 1 -13.57 -21.38 8.18
C MET A 1 -12.61 -20.95 7.09
N ASP A 2 -11.65 -20.08 7.40
CA ASP A 2 -10.58 -19.79 6.45
C ASP A 2 -9.23 -19.86 7.17
N LYS A 3 -8.35 -20.59 6.50
CA LYS A 3 -7.23 -21.30 7.09
C LYS A 3 -6.09 -20.32 7.35
N LEU A 4 -5.67 -20.27 8.61
CA LEU A 4 -4.28 -20.04 8.97
C LEU A 4 -3.42 -21.06 8.20
N LEU A 5 -2.65 -20.61 7.22
CA LEU A 5 -1.46 -21.32 6.76
C LEU A 5 -0.34 -20.30 6.57
N VAL A 6 0.34 -20.05 7.68
CA VAL A 6 1.74 -19.63 7.68
C VAL A 6 2.54 -20.83 7.20
N PHE A 7 3.13 -20.77 6.01
CA PHE A 7 4.24 -21.67 5.66
C PHE A 7 5.55 -21.00 6.09
N ALA A 8 6.02 -21.39 7.27
CA ALA A 8 7.43 -21.30 7.64
C ALA A 8 8.21 -22.41 6.89
N PRO A 9 9.53 -22.26 6.69
CA PRO A 9 10.24 -22.85 5.56
C PRO A 9 10.55 -24.33 5.80
N THR A 10 10.07 -25.20 4.92
CA THR A 10 10.69 -26.52 4.73
C THR A 10 11.88 -26.36 3.80
N LEU A 11 13.06 -26.64 4.35
CA LEU A 11 14.35 -26.84 3.67
C LEU A 11 14.19 -27.53 2.31
N HIS A 12 14.42 -26.81 1.20
CA HIS A 12 14.82 -27.41 -0.08
C HIS A 12 15.75 -26.46 -0.86
N PRO A 13 16.67 -26.99 -1.68
CA PRO A 13 17.90 -26.30 -2.08
C PRO A 13 17.76 -25.73 -3.50
N TYR A 14 17.01 -24.66 -3.71
CA TYR A 14 17.04 -23.93 -4.99
C TYR A 14 16.89 -22.42 -4.78
N PRO A 15 17.75 -21.58 -5.39
CA PRO A 15 17.88 -20.17 -5.02
C PRO A 15 16.95 -19.28 -5.85
N TYR A 16 15.65 -19.52 -5.88
CA TYR A 16 14.72 -18.64 -6.60
C TYR A 16 13.38 -18.58 -5.87
N LEU A 17 13.32 -17.78 -4.80
CA LEU A 17 12.06 -17.48 -4.10
C LEU A 17 11.31 -16.40 -4.88
N SER A 18 10.22 -16.75 -5.57
CA SER A 18 9.24 -15.78 -6.04
C SER A 18 8.28 -15.49 -4.89
N VAL A 19 8.32 -14.27 -4.35
CA VAL A 19 7.39 -13.84 -3.30
C VAL A 19 6.18 -13.22 -3.97
N THR A 20 5.03 -13.89 -3.84
CA THR A 20 3.73 -13.39 -4.31
C THR A 20 3.06 -12.64 -3.16
N ALA A 21 2.95 -11.31 -3.28
CA ALA A 21 2.24 -10.49 -2.30
C ALA A 21 0.81 -10.21 -2.82
N PHE A 22 -0.19 -10.78 -2.16
CA PHE A 22 -1.60 -10.47 -2.36
C PHE A 22 -2.06 -9.44 -1.33
N ASP A 23 -2.88 -8.48 -1.78
CA ASP A 23 -3.55 -7.43 -1.00
C ASP A 23 -2.60 -6.55 -0.16
N LEU A 24 -2.09 -5.49 -0.77
CA LEU A 24 -1.24 -4.46 -0.15
C LEU A 24 -1.96 -3.50 0.81
N ILE A 25 -3.19 -3.79 1.21
CA ILE A 25 -3.93 -2.94 2.16
C ILE A 25 -3.66 -3.39 3.60
N LYS A 26 -2.50 -2.99 4.11
CA LYS A 26 -2.27 -2.48 5.49
C LYS A 26 -0.77 -2.30 5.71
N CYS A 27 -0.37 -1.07 6.01
CA CYS A 27 0.94 -0.65 6.53
C CYS A 27 2.01 -0.29 5.50
N GLU A 28 2.57 0.90 5.69
CA GLU A 28 3.78 1.43 5.05
C GLU A 28 4.96 0.44 5.08
N SER A 29 4.96 -0.51 6.01
CA SER A 29 5.96 -1.57 6.18
C SER A 29 6.17 -2.48 4.97
N ARG A 30 5.20 -2.63 4.06
CA ARG A 30 5.30 -3.65 2.99
C ARG A 30 5.86 -3.15 1.66
N LYS A 31 5.73 -1.85 1.35
CA LYS A 31 6.45 -1.22 0.23
C LYS A 31 7.96 -1.21 0.47
N TYR A 32 8.34 -0.98 1.72
CA TYR A 32 9.71 -1.19 2.18
C TYR A 32 10.13 -2.65 1.98
N GLY A 33 9.27 -3.61 2.38
CA GLY A 33 9.52 -5.04 2.17
C GLY A 33 9.79 -5.44 0.71
N GLN A 34 9.03 -4.91 -0.27
CA GLN A 34 9.28 -5.18 -1.70
C GLN A 34 10.66 -4.69 -2.15
N ARG A 35 11.01 -3.46 -1.76
CA ARG A 35 12.30 -2.86 -2.09
C ARG A 35 13.46 -3.63 -1.46
N GLU A 36 13.33 -4.01 -0.20
CA GLU A 36 14.38 -4.81 0.47
C GLU A 36 14.50 -6.20 -0.16
N LEU A 37 13.40 -6.85 -0.55
CA LEU A 37 13.44 -8.11 -1.31
C LEU A 37 14.11 -7.95 -2.69
N GLN A 38 13.85 -6.85 -3.39
CA GLN A 38 14.51 -6.54 -4.67
C GLN A 38 16.01 -6.29 -4.46
N ARG A 39 16.40 -5.59 -3.37
CA ARG A 39 17.81 -5.38 -2.99
C ARG A 39 18.52 -6.68 -2.64
N GLU A 40 17.82 -7.63 -2.04
CA GLU A 40 18.31 -8.98 -1.76
C GLU A 40 18.37 -9.87 -3.03
N GLY A 41 17.96 -9.36 -4.19
CA GLY A 41 18.05 -10.07 -5.47
C GLY A 41 16.88 -11.02 -5.75
N HIS A 42 15.79 -10.91 -5.01
CA HIS A 42 14.58 -11.70 -5.24
C HIS A 42 13.76 -11.16 -6.41
N ARG A 43 13.15 -12.06 -7.18
CA ARG A 43 12.17 -11.71 -8.21
C ARG A 43 10.81 -11.53 -7.54
N VAL A 44 10.37 -10.28 -7.43
CA VAL A 44 9.10 -9.91 -6.79
C VAL A 44 8.07 -9.54 -7.86
N VAL A 45 6.85 -10.04 -7.71
CA VAL A 45 5.68 -9.60 -8.46
C VAL A 45 4.59 -9.26 -7.45
N VAL A 46 4.01 -8.08 -7.59
CA VAL A 46 2.98 -7.57 -6.70
C VAL A 46 1.67 -7.53 -7.46
N PHE A 47 0.59 -7.97 -6.82
CA PHE A 47 -0.76 -7.90 -7.38
C PHE A 47 -1.54 -6.82 -6.63
N GLU A 48 -2.15 -5.90 -7.39
CA GLU A 48 -3.02 -4.86 -6.88
C GLU A 48 -4.39 -4.98 -7.54
N LYS A 49 -5.44 -4.93 -6.72
CA LYS A 49 -6.81 -5.17 -7.16
C LYS A 49 -7.39 -4.00 -7.95
N VAL A 50 -6.92 -2.79 -7.65
CA VAL A 50 -7.33 -1.55 -8.31
C VAL A 50 -6.32 -1.15 -9.38
N ASP A 51 -6.66 -0.15 -10.19
CA ASP A 51 -5.83 0.39 -11.29
C ASP A 51 -4.71 1.33 -10.81
N LYS A 52 -4.61 1.58 -9.51
CA LYS A 52 -3.70 2.57 -8.92
C LYS A 52 -3.04 2.09 -7.64
N VAL A 53 -1.78 2.49 -7.46
CA VAL A 53 -1.07 2.32 -6.18
C VAL A 53 -1.64 3.29 -5.16
N GLY A 54 -1.73 2.89 -3.90
CA GLY A 54 -2.14 3.78 -2.81
C GLY A 54 -2.87 3.04 -1.69
N GLY A 55 -3.51 1.91 -2.03
CA GLY A 55 -4.22 1.08 -1.06
C GLY A 55 -5.23 1.92 -0.28
N THR A 56 -5.10 1.93 1.06
CA THR A 56 -5.97 2.76 1.92
C THR A 56 -5.90 4.25 1.59
N TRP A 57 -4.79 4.79 1.10
CA TRP A 57 -4.63 6.24 0.87
C TRP A 57 -5.33 6.73 -0.41
N LEU A 58 -5.81 5.81 -1.26
CA LEU A 58 -6.62 6.13 -2.42
C LEU A 58 -8.07 6.38 -1.98
N TYR A 59 -8.45 7.66 -1.96
CA TYR A 59 -9.82 8.06 -1.61
C TYR A 59 -10.80 7.66 -2.71
N ASN A 60 -11.88 6.99 -2.32
CA ASN A 60 -12.98 6.63 -3.18
C ASN A 60 -14.27 7.26 -2.64
N THR A 61 -15.06 7.89 -3.52
CA THR A 61 -16.35 8.50 -3.15
C THR A 61 -17.48 7.48 -3.10
N GLN A 62 -17.28 6.26 -3.60
CA GLN A 62 -18.27 5.19 -3.56
C GLN A 62 -18.49 4.76 -2.11
N VAL A 63 -19.75 4.52 -1.76
CA VAL A 63 -20.15 3.98 -0.45
C VAL A 63 -20.81 2.63 -0.71
N GLU A 64 -20.61 1.68 0.19
CA GLU A 64 -21.28 0.39 0.13
C GLU A 64 -22.80 0.58 0.20
N THR A 65 -23.53 -0.26 -0.54
CA THR A 65 -24.99 -0.27 -0.50
C THR A 65 -25.52 -0.76 0.84
N ASP A 66 -24.77 -1.64 1.51
CA ASP A 66 -25.06 -2.11 2.86
C ASP A 66 -24.07 -1.50 3.85
N LEU A 67 -24.52 -0.43 4.49
CA LEU A 67 -23.73 0.33 5.46
C LEU A 67 -23.40 -0.45 6.74
N LEU A 68 -24.07 -1.59 6.97
CA LEU A 68 -23.90 -2.41 8.17
C LEU A 68 -23.14 -3.72 7.89
N GLY A 69 -22.83 -4.02 6.61
CA GLY A 69 -22.12 -5.23 6.22
C GLY A 69 -22.85 -6.54 6.59
N ILE A 70 -24.17 -6.49 6.64
CA ILE A 70 -25.06 -7.62 6.97
C ILE A 70 -25.13 -8.64 5.82
N TYR A 71 -25.06 -8.17 4.57
CA TYR A 71 -25.25 -8.98 3.37
C TYR A 71 -23.91 -9.32 2.71
N PRO A 72 -23.48 -10.61 2.72
CA PRO A 72 -22.12 -11.01 2.34
C PRO A 72 -21.81 -10.95 0.83
N ASN A 73 -22.83 -10.80 -0.03
CA ASN A 73 -22.67 -10.85 -1.49
C ASN A 73 -22.70 -9.46 -2.14
N GLN A 74 -22.52 -8.39 -1.37
CA GLN A 74 -22.52 -7.03 -1.90
C GLN A 74 -21.14 -6.59 -2.37
N LYS A 75 -21.12 -5.56 -3.21
CA LYS A 75 -19.90 -4.95 -3.71
C LYS A 75 -19.16 -4.29 -2.54
N ILE A 76 -17.99 -4.83 -2.19
CA ILE A 76 -17.14 -4.30 -1.13
C ILE A 76 -16.34 -3.10 -1.66
N VAL A 77 -16.45 -1.97 -0.96
CA VAL A 77 -15.61 -0.80 -1.20
C VAL A 77 -14.42 -0.85 -0.24
N HIS A 78 -13.22 -1.07 -0.78
CA HIS A 78 -12.00 -1.26 0.03
C HIS A 78 -11.43 0.04 0.64
N SER A 79 -11.93 1.21 0.21
CA SER A 79 -11.46 2.51 0.71
C SER A 79 -12.26 2.94 1.94
N ASN A 80 -11.56 3.10 3.07
CA ASN A 80 -12.14 3.55 4.34
C ASN A 80 -11.84 5.03 4.63
N LEU A 81 -11.49 5.80 3.60
CA LEU A 81 -11.13 7.21 3.76
C LEU A 81 -12.34 8.12 3.69
N TYR A 82 -12.36 9.11 4.57
CA TYR A 82 -13.26 10.25 4.46
C TYR A 82 -12.56 11.40 3.74
N ARG A 83 -13.32 12.20 2.98
CA ARG A 83 -12.80 13.34 2.21
C ARG A 83 -11.99 14.34 3.04
N SER A 84 -12.40 14.57 4.28
CA SER A 84 -11.74 15.52 5.19
C SER A 84 -10.70 14.86 6.10
N LEU A 85 -10.37 13.58 5.88
CA LEU A 85 -9.42 12.87 6.74
C LEU A 85 -8.05 13.55 6.68
N ARG A 86 -7.51 13.79 7.87
CA ARG A 86 -6.14 14.22 8.07
C ARG A 86 -5.38 13.15 8.84
N VAL A 87 -4.09 13.05 8.56
CA VAL A 87 -3.21 12.14 9.29
C VAL A 87 -3.17 12.52 10.76
N ASN A 88 -3.08 11.52 11.62
CA ASN A 88 -2.93 11.67 13.06
C ASN A 88 -1.48 11.80 13.52
N LEU A 89 -0.52 11.62 12.60
CA LEU A 89 0.90 11.73 12.84
C LEU A 89 1.49 12.92 12.07
N PRO A 90 2.51 13.61 12.60
CA PRO A 90 3.18 14.67 11.88
C PRO A 90 3.97 14.10 10.69
N ARG A 91 4.01 14.84 9.58
CA ARG A 91 4.73 14.48 8.34
C ARG A 91 6.11 13.88 8.60
N GLN A 92 6.89 14.49 9.51
CA GLN A 92 8.28 14.12 9.78
C GLN A 92 8.44 12.68 10.28
N VAL A 93 7.45 12.11 10.99
CA VAL A 93 7.53 10.73 11.50
C VAL A 93 6.92 9.71 10.56
N MET A 94 6.18 10.16 9.54
CA MET A 94 5.58 9.29 8.51
C MET A 94 6.53 9.05 7.32
N GLY A 95 7.67 9.72 7.27
CA GLY A 95 8.69 9.45 6.24
C GLY A 95 9.40 8.12 6.48
N PHE A 96 9.89 7.52 5.40
CA PHE A 96 10.82 6.40 5.50
C PHE A 96 12.23 6.92 5.84
N LEU A 97 13.05 6.07 6.46
CA LEU A 97 14.41 6.43 6.89
C LEU A 97 15.28 6.97 5.75
N ASP A 98 15.10 6.43 4.54
CA ASP A 98 15.84 6.78 3.33
C ASP A 98 14.97 7.47 2.26
N TYR A 99 13.74 7.82 2.62
CA TYR A 99 12.84 8.61 1.80
C TYR A 99 12.02 9.54 2.70
N PRO A 100 12.61 10.68 3.13
CA PRO A 100 11.98 11.56 4.10
C PRO A 100 10.78 12.26 3.49
N PHE A 101 9.67 12.30 4.24
CA PHE A 101 8.49 13.03 3.85
C PHE A 101 8.72 14.54 4.06
N THR A 102 9.25 15.20 3.04
CA THR A 102 9.59 16.63 3.07
C THR A 102 8.47 17.48 2.49
N LYS A 103 8.45 18.77 2.86
CA LYS A 103 7.52 19.74 2.27
C LYS A 103 7.99 20.08 0.86
N LYS A 104 7.17 19.80 -0.15
CA LYS A 104 7.38 20.25 -1.53
C LYS A 104 6.76 21.64 -1.74
N GLU A 105 7.27 22.41 -2.69
CA GLU A 105 6.66 23.68 -3.07
C GLU A 105 5.28 23.44 -3.70
N GLY A 106 4.27 24.23 -3.31
CA GLY A 106 2.88 24.05 -3.74
C GLY A 106 2.06 23.03 -2.94
N CYS A 107 2.70 22.25 -2.05
CA CYS A 107 2.00 21.30 -1.17
C CYS A 107 1.48 21.91 0.12
N ASP A 108 0.60 21.18 0.80
CA ASP A 108 0.03 21.57 2.09
C ASP A 108 1.15 21.90 3.11
N PRO A 109 1.19 23.14 3.65
CA PRO A 109 2.23 23.56 4.58
C PRO A 109 2.03 23.03 6.01
N ARG A 110 0.90 22.39 6.31
CA ARG A 110 0.55 21.92 7.67
C ARG A 110 1.45 20.74 8.09
N HIS A 111 1.59 20.52 9.40
CA HIS A 111 2.28 19.33 9.92
C HIS A 111 1.42 18.05 9.84
N PHE A 112 0.11 18.21 10.05
CA PHE A 112 -0.89 17.15 9.92
C PHE A 112 -1.63 17.34 8.59
N LEU A 113 -1.24 16.54 7.62
CA LEU A 113 -1.65 16.64 6.22
C LEU A 113 -3.03 16.01 5.97
N GLY A 114 -3.63 16.35 4.83
CA GLY A 114 -4.72 15.56 4.27
C GLY A 114 -4.24 14.19 3.77
N HIS A 115 -5.18 13.26 3.60
CA HIS A 115 -4.87 11.93 3.06
C HIS A 115 -4.27 11.97 1.63
N GLU A 116 -4.61 12.99 0.83
CA GLU A 116 -4.13 13.17 -0.55
C GLU A 116 -2.62 13.36 -0.63
N GLU A 117 -2.05 14.11 0.31
CA GLU A 117 -0.60 14.34 0.38
C GLU A 117 0.17 13.05 0.68
N VAL A 118 -0.40 12.18 1.51
CA VAL A 118 0.19 10.86 1.81
C VAL A 118 0.12 9.96 0.59
N PHE A 119 -1.01 10.00 -0.14
CA PHE A 119 -1.16 9.27 -1.39
C PHE A 119 -0.08 9.66 -2.40
N TRP A 120 0.13 10.97 -2.65
CA TRP A 120 1.16 11.42 -3.59
C TRP A 120 2.57 11.05 -3.14
N PHE A 121 2.89 11.20 -1.85
CA PHE A 121 4.18 10.76 -1.31
C PHE A 121 4.45 9.27 -1.57
N LEU A 122 3.42 8.44 -1.41
CA LEU A 122 3.50 7.01 -1.63
C LEU A 122 3.54 6.60 -3.11
N GLU A 123 2.96 7.42 -4.00
CA GLU A 123 3.04 7.28 -5.45
C GLU A 123 4.43 7.67 -5.94
N ASP A 124 4.94 8.82 -5.52
CA ASP A 124 6.31 9.29 -5.81
C ASP A 124 7.35 8.25 -5.36
N PHE A 125 7.20 7.70 -4.16
CA PHE A 125 8.06 6.62 -3.67
C PHE A 125 8.04 5.39 -4.61
N ALA A 126 6.87 4.99 -5.12
CA ALA A 126 6.78 3.85 -6.01
C ALA A 126 7.44 4.12 -7.38
N TRP A 127 7.34 5.35 -7.88
CA TRP A 127 8.01 5.79 -9.10
C TRP A 127 9.53 5.87 -8.93
N ASP A 128 10.00 6.57 -7.90
CA ASP A 128 11.42 6.82 -7.65
C ASP A 128 12.23 5.54 -7.45
N PHE A 129 11.60 4.50 -6.89
CA PHE A 129 12.22 3.18 -6.69
C PHE A 129 11.85 2.14 -7.75
N GLY A 130 11.17 2.54 -8.84
CA GLY A 130 10.83 1.62 -9.94
C GLY A 130 9.89 0.48 -9.54
N LEU A 131 9.12 0.65 -8.47
CA LEU A 131 8.20 -0.38 -7.97
C LEU A 131 6.97 -0.51 -8.86
N MET A 132 6.61 0.53 -9.61
CA MET A 132 5.46 0.54 -10.53
C MET A 132 5.54 -0.58 -11.57
N GLU A 133 6.74 -0.91 -12.06
CA GLU A 133 6.96 -1.96 -13.07
C GLU A 133 6.75 -3.38 -12.53
N LEU A 134 6.80 -3.53 -11.21
CA LEU A 134 6.65 -4.81 -10.53
C LEU A 134 5.19 -5.11 -10.14
N ILE A 135 4.30 -4.13 -10.31
CA ILE A 135 2.89 -4.20 -9.91
C ILE A 135 2.04 -4.58 -11.10
N GLN A 136 1.24 -5.63 -10.94
CA GLN A 136 0.18 -6.03 -11.85
C GLN A 136 -1.14 -5.55 -11.27
N PHE A 137 -1.74 -4.56 -11.93
CA PHE A 137 -3.03 -3.99 -11.56
C PHE A 137 -4.19 -4.86 -12.06
N GLU A 138 -5.37 -4.67 -11.44
CA GLU A 138 -6.62 -5.36 -11.79
C GLU A 138 -6.58 -6.90 -11.65
N HIS A 139 -5.89 -7.41 -10.61
CA HIS A 139 -5.80 -8.85 -10.31
C HIS A 139 -6.41 -9.18 -8.94
#